data_AF-R9N3V3-F1
#
_entry.id   AF-R9N3V3-F1
#
_cell.length_a   1.000
_cell.length_b   1.000
_cell.length_c   1.000
_cell.angle_alpha   90.00
_cell.angle_beta   90.00
_cell.angle_gamma   90.00
#
_symmetry.space_group_name_H-M   'P 1'
#
loop_
_entity.id
_entity.type
_entity.pdbx_description
1 polymer ?
#
loop_
_entity_poly.entity_id
_entity_poly.type
_entity_poly.pdbx_seq_one_letter_code
_entity_poly.pdbx_strand_id
1 'polypeptide(L)'
;MNEPIRTQWEIRCAFNACCKRSLMNEKLVAYRDMKRRQLREVSFSDLTQQEEDQLCTYDTYFANDEAEKSFCVAGKEITAKLLAETLHSLPDEKREAVLLL
;
A
#
# COMPACT_ATOMS: atom_id res chain seq x y z
N MET A 1 20.53 -53.35 8.68
CA MET A 1 21.86 -53.07 8.09
C MET A 1 22.59 -52.14 9.05
N ASN A 2 23.68 -52.61 9.65
CA ASN A 2 24.50 -51.75 10.52
C ASN A 2 25.33 -50.85 9.60
N GLU A 3 25.04 -49.54 9.58
CA GLU A 3 25.92 -48.58 8.93
C GLU A 3 27.33 -48.68 9.54
N PRO A 4 28.41 -48.66 8.74
CA PRO A 4 29.75 -48.65 9.29
C PRO A 4 29.96 -47.36 10.07
N ILE A 5 30.50 -47.49 11.28
CA ILE A 5 30.88 -46.36 12.12
C ILE A 5 31.95 -45.56 11.37
N ARG A 6 31.60 -44.35 10.92
CA ARG A 6 32.55 -43.45 10.26
C ARG A 6 33.61 -43.00 11.26
N THR A 7 34.84 -42.89 10.79
CA THR A 7 35.92 -42.28 11.56
C THR A 7 35.61 -40.81 11.83
N GLN A 8 36.19 -40.25 12.89
CA GLN A 8 36.04 -38.83 13.22
C GLN A 8 36.50 -37.91 12.07
N TRP A 9 37.52 -38.34 11.30
CA TRP A 9 38.01 -37.62 10.14
C TRP A 9 36.96 -37.59 9.01
N GLU A 10 36.35 -38.73 8.67
CA GLU A 10 35.29 -38.80 7.65
C GLU A 10 34.07 -37.93 8.01
N ILE A 11 33.70 -37.89 9.29
CA ILE A 11 32.62 -37.04 9.78
C ILE A 11 32.97 -35.55 9.58
N ARG A 12 34.18 -35.13 9.94
CA ARG A 12 34.65 -33.74 9.73
C ARG A 12 34.68 -33.37 8.26
N CYS A 13 35.16 -34.27 7.39
CA CYS A 13 35.19 -34.06 5.95
C CYS A 13 33.78 -33.92 5.35
N ALA A 14 32.86 -34.80 5.75
CA ALA A 14 31.47 -34.75 5.30
C ALA A 14 30.77 -33.45 5.74
N PHE A 15 30.97 -33.04 6.99
CA PHE A 15 30.43 -31.77 7.51
C PHE A 15 30.99 -30.57 6.73
N ASN A 16 32.31 -30.50 6.55
CA ASN A 16 32.94 -29.42 5.78
C ASN A 16 32.41 -29.35 4.33
N ALA A 17 32.26 -30.50 3.67
CA ALA A 17 31.69 -30.56 2.33
C ALA A 17 30.22 -30.11 2.30
N CYS A 18 29.44 -30.45 3.33
CA CYS A 18 28.08 -29.95 3.50
C CYS A 18 28.07 -28.43 3.62
N CYS A 19 28.84 -27.85 4.55
CA CYS A 19 28.92 -26.41 4.76
C CYS A 19 29.33 -25.65 3.49
N LYS A 20 30.37 -26.11 2.78
CA LYS A 20 30.83 -25.49 1.53
C LYS A 20 29.73 -25.47 0.47
N ARG A 21 28.98 -26.56 0.35
CA ARG A 21 27.88 -26.68 -0.61
C ARG A 21 26.70 -25.79 -0.23
N SER A 22 26.34 -25.74 1.05
CA SER A 22 25.29 -24.82 1.52
C SER A 22 25.65 -23.38 1.21
N LEU A 23 26.88 -22.95 1.51
CA LEU A 23 27.35 -21.59 1.21
C LEU A 23 27.32 -21.28 -0.29
N MET A 24 27.74 -22.23 -1.13
CA MET A 24 27.70 -22.05 -2.58
C MET A 24 26.27 -21.92 -3.11
N ASN A 25 25.35 -22.74 -2.59
CA ASN A 25 23.94 -22.69 -2.96
C ASN A 25 23.30 -21.36 -2.55
N GLU A 26 23.55 -20.89 -1.32
CA GLU A 26 23.05 -19.59 -0.86
C GLU A 26 23.58 -18.44 -1.73
N LYS A 27 24.86 -18.48 -2.09
CA LYS A 27 25.43 -17.50 -3.04
C LYS A 27 24.70 -17.50 -4.38
N LEU A 28 24.37 -18.68 -4.91
CA LEU A 28 23.65 -18.82 -6.18
C LEU A 28 22.21 -18.31 -6.08
N VAL A 29 21.52 -18.59 -4.97
CA VAL A 29 20.17 -18.08 -4.69
C VAL A 29 20.19 -16.56 -4.61
N ALA A 30 21.10 -15.98 -3.84
CA ALA A 30 21.27 -14.54 -3.73
C ALA A 30 21.51 -13.89 -5.10
N TYR A 31 22.38 -14.46 -5.92
CA TYR A 31 22.66 -13.95 -7.26
C TYR A 31 21.46 -14.05 -8.21
N ARG A 32 20.71 -15.16 -8.15
CA ARG A 32 19.47 -15.34 -8.91
C ARG A 32 18.43 -14.29 -8.53
N ASP A 33 18.29 -14.01 -7.24
CA ASP A 33 17.32 -13.03 -6.76
C ASP A 33 17.75 -11.60 -7.11
N MET A 34 19.04 -11.27 -6.97
CA MET A 34 19.58 -10.01 -7.46
C MET A 34 19.28 -9.77 -8.93
N LYS A 35 19.53 -10.76 -9.81
CA LYS A 35 19.20 -10.65 -11.24
C LYS A 35 17.71 -10.48 -11.49
N ARG A 36 16.86 -11.17 -10.73
CA ARG A 36 15.40 -11.06 -10.86
C ARG A 36 14.93 -9.66 -10.47
N ARG A 37 15.49 -9.09 -9.40
CA ARG A 37 15.21 -7.72 -8.97
C ARG A 37 15.67 -6.72 -10.03
N GLN A 38 16.91 -6.83 -10.51
CA GLN A 38 17.44 -5.97 -11.58
C GLN A 38 16.59 -5.96 -12.87
N LEU A 39 15.88 -7.05 -13.18
CA LEU A 39 15.02 -7.11 -14.37
C LEU A 39 13.63 -6.49 -14.15
N ARG A 40 13.17 -6.37 -12.90
CA ARG A 40 11.77 -6.03 -12.57
C ARG A 40 11.62 -4.75 -11.76
N GLU A 41 12.64 -4.39 -11.00
CA GLU A 41 12.66 -3.23 -10.12
C GLU A 41 13.39 -2.09 -10.84
N VAL A 42 12.81 -0.90 -10.76
CA VAL A 42 13.37 0.37 -11.23
C VAL A 42 13.53 1.27 -10.02
N SER A 43 14.61 2.06 -9.97
CA SER A 43 14.76 3.05 -8.92
C SER A 43 13.73 4.16 -9.10
N PHE A 44 13.21 4.73 -8.01
CA PHE A 44 12.35 5.91 -8.10
C PHE A 44 13.05 7.07 -8.82
N SER A 45 14.36 7.23 -8.64
CA SER A 45 15.13 8.26 -9.35
C SER A 45 15.18 8.09 -10.87
N ASP A 46 14.89 6.89 -11.37
CA ASP A 46 14.85 6.60 -12.81
C ASP A 46 13.43 6.78 -13.38
N LEU A 47 12.42 7.01 -12.52
CA LEU A 47 11.04 7.23 -12.96
C LEU A 47 10.86 8.68 -13.42
N THR A 48 10.01 8.85 -14.42
CA THR A 48 9.48 10.16 -14.79
C THR A 48 8.39 10.58 -13.80
N GLN A 49 8.14 11.88 -13.68
CA GLN A 49 7.06 12.41 -12.83
C GLN A 49 5.71 11.73 -13.14
N GLN A 50 5.42 11.47 -14.42
CA GLN A 50 4.19 10.81 -14.84
C GLN A 50 4.09 9.35 -14.33
N GLU A 51 5.20 8.63 -14.22
CA GLU A 51 5.22 7.27 -13.67
C GLU A 51 5.10 7.29 -12.15
N GLU A 52 5.74 8.24 -11.49
CA GLU A 52 5.61 8.45 -10.04
C GLU A 52 4.15 8.79 -9.64
N ASP A 53 3.51 9.68 -10.40
CA ASP A 53 2.13 10.09 -10.16
C ASP A 53 1.12 8.92 -10.30
N GLN A 54 1.46 7.86 -11.04
CA GLN A 54 0.64 6.63 -11.13
C GLN A 54 0.76 5.72 -9.90
N LEU A 55 1.81 5.89 -9.09
CA LEU A 55 2.05 5.08 -7.89
C LEU A 55 1.34 5.63 -6.66
N CYS A 56 0.81 6.86 -6.74
CA CYS A 56 0.04 7.48 -5.69
C CYS A 56 -1.40 7.74 -6.13
N THR A 57 -2.31 7.71 -5.17
CA THR A 57 -3.68 8.14 -5.37
C THR A 57 -3.97 9.27 -4.40
N TYR A 58 -4.48 10.37 -4.93
CA TYR A 58 -4.92 11.50 -4.12
C TYR A 58 -6.42 11.41 -3.91
N ASP A 59 -6.84 11.78 -2.71
CA ASP A 59 -8.25 11.95 -2.44
C ASP A 59 -8.75 13.24 -3.09
N THR A 60 -9.83 13.15 -3.85
CA THR A 60 -10.43 14.28 -4.57
C THR A 60 -11.54 14.97 -3.77
N TYR A 61 -11.76 14.63 -2.50
CA TYR A 61 -12.84 15.20 -1.68
C TYR A 61 -12.92 16.74 -1.70
N PHE A 62 -11.78 17.43 -1.84
CA PHE A 62 -11.69 18.89 -1.88
C PHE A 62 -11.29 19.47 -3.24
N ALA A 63 -11.09 18.62 -4.26
CA ALA A 63 -10.68 19.08 -5.59
C ALA A 63 -11.73 20.01 -6.25
N ASN A 64 -12.98 19.93 -5.79
CA ASN A 64 -14.13 20.69 -6.28
C ASN A 64 -14.79 21.53 -5.17
N ASP A 65 -14.07 21.93 -4.12
CA ASP A 65 -14.67 22.73 -3.03
C ASP A 65 -15.18 24.12 -3.49
N GLU A 66 -14.80 24.57 -4.69
CA GLU A 66 -15.35 25.77 -5.34
C GLU A 66 -16.69 25.53 -6.07
N ALA A 67 -17.01 24.28 -6.42
CA ALA A 67 -18.31 23.93 -6.98
C ALA A 67 -19.32 23.83 -5.84
N GLU A 68 -20.35 24.67 -5.87
CA GLU A 68 -21.42 24.67 -4.89
C GLU A 68 -22.06 23.26 -4.84
N LYS A 69 -21.74 22.48 -3.80
CA LYS A 69 -22.22 21.10 -3.66
C LYS A 69 -23.75 21.12 -3.65
N SER A 70 -24.35 20.74 -4.78
CA SER A 70 -25.78 20.57 -4.93
C SER A 70 -26.13 19.09 -4.92
N PHE A 71 -27.29 18.75 -4.37
CA PHE A 71 -27.78 17.38 -4.32
C PHE A 71 -29.26 17.34 -4.68
N CYS A 72 -29.64 16.31 -5.44
CA CYS A 72 -31.02 16.12 -5.88
C CYS A 72 -31.75 15.18 -4.92
N VAL A 73 -32.76 15.71 -4.21
CA VAL A 73 -33.64 14.92 -3.34
C VAL A 73 -35.08 15.13 -3.78
N ALA A 74 -35.80 14.02 -4.01
CA ALA A 74 -37.20 14.03 -4.46
C ALA A 74 -37.46 14.92 -5.70
N GLY A 75 -36.50 14.95 -6.64
CA GLY A 75 -36.60 15.75 -7.87
C GLY A 75 -36.33 17.25 -7.68
N LYS A 76 -35.87 17.67 -6.50
CA LYS A 76 -35.45 19.06 -6.22
C LYS A 76 -33.95 19.12 -6.02
N GLU A 77 -33.32 20.09 -6.66
CA GLU A 77 -31.91 20.42 -6.42
C GLU A 77 -31.81 21.27 -5.15
N ILE A 78 -30.97 20.84 -4.22
CA ILE A 78 -30.73 21.49 -2.94
C ILE A 78 -29.25 21.84 -2.87
N THR A 79 -28.95 23.12 -2.70
CA THR A 79 -27.58 23.61 -2.51
C THR A 79 -27.23 23.76 -1.02
N ALA A 80 -25.94 23.71 -0.69
CA ALA A 80 -25.47 23.97 0.66
C ALA A 80 -25.93 25.34 1.21
N LYS A 81 -26.00 26.37 0.37
CA LYS A 81 -26.53 27.70 0.76
C LYS A 81 -28.00 27.65 1.12
N LEU A 82 -28.83 27.01 0.29
CA LEU A 82 -30.26 26.90 0.54
C LEU A 82 -30.55 26.14 1.84
N LEU A 83 -29.77 25.10 2.15
CA LEU A 83 -29.84 24.40 3.44
C LEU A 83 -29.48 25.31 4.60
N ALA A 84 -28.36 26.02 4.50
CA ALA A 84 -27.88 26.90 5.58
C ALA A 84 -28.91 27.99 5.88
N GLU A 85 -29.47 28.62 4.85
CA GLU A 85 -30.54 29.61 4.97
C GLU A 85 -31.81 29.01 5.58
N THR A 86 -32.21 27.81 5.14
CA THR A 86 -33.38 27.11 5.68
C THR A 86 -33.18 26.77 7.15
N LEU A 87 -32.01 26.24 7.53
CA LEU A 87 -31.66 25.96 8.92
C LEU A 87 -31.68 27.23 9.76
N HIS A 88 -31.18 28.35 9.25
CA HIS A 88 -31.22 29.63 9.95
C HIS A 88 -32.64 30.19 10.14
N SER A 89 -33.57 29.87 9.24
CA SER A 89 -34.98 30.29 9.33
C SER A 89 -35.81 29.50 10.34
N LEU A 90 -35.30 28.36 10.83
CA LEU A 90 -35.99 27.55 11.85
C LEU A 90 -35.90 28.22 13.23
N PRO A 91 -36.92 28.04 14.10
CA PRO A 91 -36.83 28.41 15.50
C PRO A 91 -35.67 27.70 16.21
N ASP A 92 -35.06 28.38 17.19
CA ASP A 92 -33.85 27.92 17.89
C ASP A 92 -33.95 26.47 18.38
N GLU A 93 -35.04 26.14 19.09
CA GLU A 93 -35.30 24.80 19.63
C GLU A 93 -35.31 23.71 18.55
N LYS A 94 -35.84 24.01 17.36
CA LYS A 94 -35.91 23.06 16.24
C LYS A 94 -34.58 22.96 15.49
N ARG A 95 -33.88 24.08 15.35
CA ARG A 95 -32.55 24.13 14.72
C ARG A 95 -31.54 23.34 15.55
N GLU A 96 -31.54 23.53 16.87
CA GLU A 96 -30.63 22.84 17.79
C GLU A 96 -30.90 21.33 17.80
N ALA A 97 -32.16 20.91 17.79
CA ALA A 97 -32.54 19.49 17.68
C ALA A 97 -32.02 18.83 16.39
N VAL A 98 -31.99 19.55 15.26
CA VAL A 98 -31.47 19.03 13.99
C VAL A 98 -29.94 18.97 13.96
N LEU A 99 -29.25 19.91 14.60
CA LEU A 99 -27.78 19.98 14.60
C LEU A 99 -27.11 19.04 15.61
N LEU A 100 -27.83 18.62 16.63
CA LEU A 100 -27.35 17.70 17.68
C LEU A 100 -27.69 16.23 17.41
N LEU A 101 -28.43 15.93 16.33
CA LEU A 101 -28.68 14.58 15.80
C LEU A 101 -27.49 14.10 14.98
#